data_AF-W1YG68-F1
#
_entry.id   AF-W1YG68-F1
#
_cell.length_a   1.000
_cell.length_b   1.000
_cell.length_c   1.000
_cell.angle_alpha   90.00
_cell.angle_beta   90.00
_cell.angle_gamma   90.00
#
_symmetry.space_group_name_H-M   'P 1'
#
loop_
_entity.id
_entity.type
_entity.pdbx_description
1 polymer ?
#
loop_
_entity_poly.entity_id
_entity_poly.type
_entity_poly.pdbx_seq_one_letter_code
_entity_poly.pdbx_strand_id
1 'polypeptide(L)'
;LEVVDILERVGVTCVMVTHDQEEAMTMAGRIAIMNRGKFVQIGEPEEIYEHPTTRYSAEFIGSVNVFEGVLKERHEDGLVLYSPGLVHPLKVDADASVVDNVPVHVALRPEKIMLCEEPPANGCNFAVG
;
A
#
# COMPACT_ATOMS: atom_id res chain seq x y z
N LEU A 1 -15.86 -8.99 -17.26
CA LEU A 1 -15.57 -10.44 -17.36
C LEU A 1 -16.90 -11.18 -17.35
N GLU A 2 -17.23 -11.93 -18.40
CA GLU A 2 -18.53 -12.61 -18.57
C GLU A 2 -18.93 -13.49 -17.37
N VAL A 3 -17.93 -14.04 -16.66
CA VAL A 3 -18.12 -14.87 -15.47
C VAL A 3 -18.67 -14.08 -14.27
N VAL A 4 -18.25 -12.83 -14.06
CA VAL A 4 -18.72 -11.99 -12.94
C VAL A 4 -20.20 -11.72 -13.10
N ASP A 5 -20.61 -11.28 -14.28
CA ASP A 5 -22.01 -10.94 -14.58
C ASP A 5 -22.92 -12.15 -14.42
N ILE A 6 -22.44 -13.35 -14.75
CA ILE A 6 -23.19 -14.59 -14.51
C ILE A 6 -23.32 -14.88 -13.02
N LEU A 7 -22.22 -14.81 -12.25
CA LEU A 7 -22.23 -15.08 -10.82
C LEU A 7 -23.13 -14.10 -10.06
N GLU A 8 -23.07 -12.81 -10.40
CA GLU A 8 -23.94 -11.77 -9.83
C GLU A 8 -25.42 -12.02 -10.17
N ARG A 9 -25.73 -12.35 -11.43
CA ARG A 9 -27.11 -12.63 -11.85
C ARG A 9 -27.70 -13.88 -11.21
N VAL A 10 -26.88 -14.90 -10.93
CA VAL A 10 -27.32 -16.18 -10.35
C VAL A 10 -27.50 -16.06 -8.83
N GLY A 11 -26.86 -15.08 -8.16
CA GLY A 11 -27.08 -14.78 -6.75
C GLY A 11 -26.60 -15.88 -5.79
N VAL A 12 -25.65 -16.70 -6.22
CA VAL A 12 -25.07 -17.79 -5.42
C VAL A 12 -23.81 -17.34 -4.69
N THR A 13 -23.52 -17.95 -3.55
CA THR A 13 -22.22 -17.78 -2.89
C THR A 13 -21.16 -18.55 -3.66
N CYS A 14 -20.16 -17.84 -4.19
CA CYS A 14 -19.03 -18.42 -4.91
C CYS A 14 -17.73 -18.19 -4.14
N VAL A 15 -16.87 -19.21 -4.12
CA VAL A 15 -15.48 -19.08 -3.66
C VAL A 15 -14.59 -19.37 -4.86
N MET A 16 -13.84 -18.35 -5.29
CA MET A 16 -12.88 -18.46 -6.39
C MET A 16 -11.46 -18.47 -5.82
N VAL A 17 -10.62 -19.35 -6.38
CA VAL A 17 -9.19 -19.41 -6.05
C VAL A 17 -8.43 -19.08 -7.32
N THR A 18 -7.62 -18.02 -7.26
CA THR A 18 -6.76 -17.61 -8.36
C THR A 18 -5.39 -17.20 -7.82
N HIS A 19 -4.41 -17.18 -8.72
CA HIS A 19 -3.09 -16.59 -8.50
C HIS A 19 -2.96 -15.23 -9.20
N ASP A 20 -3.94 -14.87 -10.02
CA ASP A 20 -3.98 -13.60 -10.74
C ASP A 20 -4.63 -12.53 -9.87
N GLN A 21 -3.90 -11.44 -9.68
CA GLN A 21 -4.31 -10.33 -8.86
C GLN A 21 -5.40 -9.50 -9.54
N GLU A 22 -5.33 -9.33 -10.86
CA GLU A 22 -6.30 -8.54 -11.64
C GLU A 22 -7.67 -9.22 -11.62
N GLU A 23 -7.70 -10.55 -11.73
CA GLU A 23 -8.92 -11.35 -11.56
C GLU A 23 -9.51 -11.16 -10.16
N ALA A 24 -8.69 -11.29 -9.11
CA ALA A 24 -9.15 -11.13 -7.73
C ALA A 24 -9.71 -9.72 -7.46
N MET A 25 -9.03 -8.69 -7.94
CA MET A 25 -9.39 -7.28 -7.74
C MET A 25 -10.64 -6.87 -8.52
N THR A 26 -10.89 -7.47 -9.69
CA THR A 26 -12.02 -7.10 -10.56
C THR A 26 -13.29 -7.89 -10.25
N MET A 27 -13.16 -9.14 -9.78
CA MET A 27 -14.29 -10.06 -9.66
C MET A 27 -14.80 -10.26 -8.22
N ALA A 28 -13.95 -10.06 -7.22
CA ALA A 28 -14.28 -10.46 -5.86
C ALA A 28 -14.90 -9.32 -5.05
N GLY A 29 -16.03 -9.58 -4.39
CA GLY A 29 -16.54 -8.66 -3.37
C GLY A 29 -15.66 -8.63 -2.10
N ARG A 30 -14.94 -9.72 -1.82
CA ARG A 30 -13.95 -9.81 -0.74
C ARG A 30 -12.79 -10.70 -1.18
N ILE A 31 -11.58 -10.30 -0.83
CA ILE A 31 -10.34 -11.01 -1.14
C ILE A 31 -9.73 -11.52 0.16
N ALA A 32 -9.26 -12.77 0.15
CA ALA A 32 -8.46 -13.34 1.22
C ALA A 32 -7.06 -13.67 0.69
N ILE A 33 -6.06 -12.86 1.04
CA ILE A 33 -4.66 -13.11 0.68
C ILE A 33 -4.13 -14.23 1.58
N MET A 34 -3.49 -15.23 0.98
CA MET A 34 -2.87 -16.34 1.69
C MET A 34 -1.36 -16.39 1.44
N ASN A 35 -0.60 -16.71 2.49
CA ASN A 35 0.82 -16.98 2.40
C ASN A 35 1.17 -18.18 3.30
N ARG A 36 1.89 -19.17 2.74
CA ARG A 36 2.29 -20.41 3.45
C ARG A 36 1.13 -21.08 4.20
N GLY A 37 -0.04 -21.14 3.56
CA GLY A 37 -1.24 -21.78 4.11
C GLY A 37 -1.95 -20.99 5.22
N LYS A 38 -1.59 -19.73 5.46
CA LYS A 38 -2.25 -18.85 6.43
C LYS A 38 -2.83 -17.63 5.74
N PHE A 39 -3.97 -17.13 6.22
CA PHE A 39 -4.51 -15.85 5.81
C PHE A 39 -3.60 -14.72 6.30
N VAL A 40 -3.26 -13.81 5.39
CA VAL A 40 -2.46 -12.61 5.68
C VAL A 40 -3.38 -11.42 5.91
N GLN A 41 -4.33 -11.22 5.00
CA GLN A 41 -5.31 -10.13 5.06
C GLN A 41 -6.58 -10.58 4.37
N ILE A 42 -7.73 -10.18 4.92
CA ILE A 42 -9.05 -10.42 4.33
C ILE A 42 -9.78 -9.09 4.35
N GLY A 43 -10.27 -8.63 3.21
CA GLY A 43 -10.90 -7.32 3.08
C GLY A 43 -11.57 -7.14 1.72
N GLU A 44 -12.13 -5.97 1.49
CA GLU A 44 -12.58 -5.56 0.15
C GLU A 44 -11.38 -5.27 -0.75
N PRO A 45 -11.50 -5.37 -2.09
CA PRO A 45 -10.39 -5.09 -3.00
C PRO A 45 -9.70 -3.74 -2.73
N GLU A 46 -10.48 -2.68 -2.53
CA GLU A 46 -9.98 -1.34 -2.22
C GLU A 46 -9.18 -1.31 -0.91
N GLU A 47 -9.69 -1.94 0.15
CA GLU A 47 -9.00 -2.03 1.45
C GLU A 47 -7.68 -2.80 1.33
N ILE A 48 -7.66 -3.90 0.58
CA ILE A 48 -6.43 -4.67 0.32
C ILE A 48 -5.37 -3.81 -0.38
N TYR A 49 -5.80 -2.95 -1.31
CA TYR A 49 -4.88 -2.15 -2.14
C TYR A 49 -4.37 -0.89 -1.45
N GLU A 50 -5.29 -0.07 -0.92
CA GLU A 50 -5.02 1.25 -0.32
C GLU A 50 -4.60 1.15 1.15
N HIS A 51 -5.07 0.11 1.87
CA HIS A 51 -4.81 -0.08 3.30
C HIS A 51 -4.25 -1.48 3.63
N PRO A 52 -3.09 -1.86 3.07
CA PRO A 52 -2.48 -3.14 3.39
C PRO A 52 -2.03 -3.19 4.86
N THR A 53 -2.41 -4.25 5.57
CA THR A 53 -2.09 -4.43 7.00
C THR A 53 -0.70 -4.99 7.26
N THR A 54 -0.04 -5.50 6.23
CA THR A 54 1.29 -6.09 6.33
C THR A 54 2.14 -5.69 5.12
N ARG A 55 3.47 -5.76 5.29
CA ARG A 55 4.40 -5.60 4.17
C ARG A 55 4.11 -6.61 3.05
N TYR A 56 3.77 -7.84 3.40
CA TYR A 56 3.46 -8.87 2.40
C TYR A 56 2.24 -8.49 1.56
N SER A 57 1.13 -8.06 2.18
CA SER A 57 -0.05 -7.65 1.41
C SER A 57 0.20 -6.39 0.56
N ALA A 58 1.01 -5.45 1.07
CA ALA A 58 1.43 -4.27 0.31
C ALA A 58 2.25 -4.63 -0.93
N GLU A 59 3.19 -5.58 -0.79
CA GLU A 59 4.05 -6.05 -1.89
C GLU A 59 3.35 -7.08 -2.80
N PHE A 60 2.28 -7.71 -2.32
CA PHE A 60 1.62 -8.79 -3.05
C PHE A 60 0.74 -8.26 -4.17
N ILE A 61 -0.06 -7.21 -3.94
CA ILE A 61 -0.96 -6.66 -4.98
C ILE A 61 -0.28 -5.48 -5.67
N GLY A 62 -0.10 -5.55 -6.99
CA GLY A 62 0.45 -4.47 -7.80
C GLY A 62 1.94 -4.20 -7.56
N SER A 63 2.43 -3.09 -8.10
CA SER A 63 3.79 -2.62 -7.87
C SER A 63 3.85 -1.69 -6.66
N VAL A 64 4.92 -1.78 -5.87
CA VAL A 64 5.15 -0.88 -4.73
C VAL A 64 6.64 -0.63 -4.55
N ASN A 65 7.00 0.61 -4.27
CA ASN A 65 8.35 0.97 -3.83
C ASN A 65 8.40 0.91 -2.31
N VAL A 66 9.43 0.30 -1.74
CA VAL A 66 9.59 0.20 -0.28
C VAL A 66 10.89 0.86 0.14
N PHE A 67 10.77 1.83 1.06
CA PHE A 67 11.90 2.55 1.62
C PHE A 67 12.04 2.23 3.11
N GLU A 68 13.24 1.92 3.56
CA GLU A 68 13.54 1.86 4.99
C GLU A 68 13.70 3.27 5.55
N GLY A 69 13.09 3.57 6.69
CA GLY A 69 13.13 4.87 7.32
C GLY A 69 13.26 4.78 8.84
N VAL A 70 13.69 5.88 9.45
CA VAL A 70 13.68 6.05 10.91
C VAL A 70 13.06 7.40 11.23
N LEU A 71 12.20 7.43 12.24
CA LEU A 71 11.60 8.66 12.72
C LEU A 71 12.65 9.61 13.28
N LYS A 72 12.64 10.86 12.80
CA LYS A 72 13.52 11.93 13.28
C LYS A 72 12.77 13.03 14.00
N GLU A 73 11.62 13.43 13.48
CA GLU A 73 10.84 14.52 14.04
C GLU A 73 9.35 14.19 14.04
N ARG A 74 8.65 14.63 15.08
CA ARG A 74 7.18 14.58 15.17
C ARG A 74 6.67 16.01 15.16
N HIS A 75 5.81 16.31 14.19
CA HIS A 75 5.08 17.57 14.11
C HIS A 75 3.59 17.29 14.29
N GLU A 76 2.80 18.31 14.62
CA GLU A 76 1.33 18.16 14.76
C GLU A 76 0.66 17.73 13.45
N ASP A 77 1.25 18.11 12.32
CA ASP A 77 0.72 17.86 10.98
C ASP A 77 1.43 16.70 10.24
N GLY A 78 2.26 15.92 10.94
CA GLY A 78 2.87 14.72 10.37
C GLY A 78 4.19 14.27 11.02
N LEU A 79 4.63 13.08 10.61
CA LEU A 79 5.88 12.48 11.06
C LEU A 79 6.93 12.59 9.96
N VAL A 80 8.14 13.01 10.32
CA VAL A 80 9.26 13.15 9.38
C VAL A 80 10.23 11.98 9.55
N LEU A 81 10.31 11.16 8.51
CA LEU A 81 11.13 9.97 8.41
C LEU A 81 12.36 10.26 7.54
N TYR A 82 13.52 9.83 8.02
CA TYR A 82 14.75 9.82 7.24
C TYR A 82 15.01 8.43 6.68
N SER A 83 15.26 8.33 5.38
CA SER A 83 15.67 7.09 4.72
C SER A 83 17.10 7.20 4.22
N PRO A 84 17.99 6.23 4.49
CA PRO A 84 19.35 6.22 3.94
C PRO A 84 19.40 6.21 2.41
N GLY A 85 18.34 5.71 1.75
CA GLY A 85 18.25 5.62 0.30
C GLY A 85 17.67 6.87 -0.39
N LEU A 86 17.25 7.88 0.37
CA LEU A 86 16.63 9.10 -0.16
C LEU A 86 17.39 10.34 0.30
N VAL A 87 17.54 11.30 -0.61
CA VAL A 87 18.21 12.59 -0.31
C VAL A 87 17.32 13.47 0.57
N HIS A 88 16.01 13.43 0.33
CA HIS A 88 15.03 14.24 1.04
C HIS A 88 14.16 13.40 1.98
N PRO A 89 13.70 13.96 3.10
CA PRO A 89 12.91 13.23 4.08
C PRO A 89 11.51 12.93 3.55
N LEU A 90 10.92 11.87 4.12
CA LEU A 90 9.54 11.48 3.89
C LEU A 90 8.66 12.01 5.01
N LYS A 91 7.59 12.73 4.67
CA LYS A 91 6.55 13.14 5.60
C LYS A 91 5.33 12.25 5.42
N VAL A 92 4.91 11.59 6.51
CA VAL A 92 3.72 10.74 6.58
C VAL A 92 2.74 11.29 7.61
N ASP A 93 1.49 10.81 7.58
CA ASP A 93 0.44 11.26 8.49
C ASP A 93 0.79 11.05 9.96
N ALA A 94 0.29 11.95 10.81
CA ALA A 94 0.55 11.94 12.25
C ALA A 94 -0.03 10.70 12.97
N ASP A 95 -1.09 10.11 12.40
CA ASP A 95 -1.79 8.94 12.96
C ASP A 95 -1.03 7.62 12.73
N ALA A 96 0.06 7.64 11.98
CA ALA A 96 0.88 6.45 11.77
C ALA A 96 1.54 6.00 13.09
N SER A 97 1.32 4.73 13.47
CA SER A 97 1.90 4.15 14.68
C SER A 97 3.39 3.84 14.46
N VAL A 98 4.22 4.85 14.73
CA VAL A 98 5.69 4.78 14.63
C VAL A 98 6.29 4.93 16.02
N VAL A 99 7.32 4.14 16.33
CA VAL A 99 8.08 4.22 17.59
C VAL A 99 9.43 4.87 17.34
N ASP A 100 9.88 5.72 18.26
CA ASP A 100 11.15 6.43 18.15
C ASP A 100 12.33 5.45 18.06
N ASN A 101 13.27 5.75 17.15
CA ASN A 101 14.48 4.94 16.89
C ASN A 101 14.22 3.48 16.43
N VAL A 102 12.98 3.12 16.09
CA VAL A 102 12.66 1.82 15.49
C VAL A 102 12.64 1.98 13.97
N PRO A 103 13.37 1.13 13.22
CA PRO A 103 13.29 1.11 11.76
C PRO A 103 11.86 0.81 11.29
N VAL A 104 11.37 1.62 10.36
CA VAL A 104 10.07 1.46 9.71
C VAL A 104 10.25 1.28 8.20
N HIS A 105 9.23 0.73 7.55
CA HIS A 105 9.17 0.66 6.10
C HIS A 105 8.06 1.60 5.61
N VAL A 106 8.37 2.40 4.60
CA VAL A 106 7.41 3.26 3.90
C VAL A 106 7.14 2.64 2.54
N ALA A 107 5.89 2.28 2.30
CA ALA A 107 5.43 1.76 1.02
C ALA A 107 4.85 2.91 0.17
N LEU A 108 5.33 3.06 -1.06
CA LEU A 108 4.90 4.08 -2.01
C LEU A 108 4.49 3.43 -3.33
N ARG A 109 3.20 3.55 -3.64
CA ARG A 109 2.64 3.12 -4.92
C ARG A 109 3.13 4.03 -6.06
N PRO A 110 3.61 3.48 -7.20
CA PRO A 110 4.13 4.28 -8.31
C PRO A 110 3.14 5.32 -8.85
N GLU A 111 1.86 5.01 -8.89
CA GLU A 111 0.80 5.90 -9.37
C GLU A 111 0.51 7.08 -8.42
N LYS A 112 1.02 7.05 -7.18
CA LYS A 112 0.96 8.18 -6.25
C LYS A 112 2.17 9.11 -6.40
N ILE A 113 3.06 8.85 -7.37
CA ILE A 113 4.20 9.70 -7.71
C ILE A 113 3.80 10.66 -8.83
N MET A 114 4.09 11.94 -8.65
CA MET A 114 3.89 12.97 -9.66
C MET A 114 5.22 13.58 -10.08
N LEU A 115 5.34 13.91 -11.36
CA LEU A 115 6.47 14.65 -11.91
C LEU A 115 6.16 16.14 -11.86
N CYS A 116 7.03 16.92 -11.23
CA CYS A 116 6.90 18.35 -11.08
C CYS A 116 8.19 19.05 -11.57
N GLU A 117 8.06 20.25 -12.12
CA GLU A 117 9.23 21.07 -12.53
C GLU A 117 9.93 21.72 -11.33
N GLU A 118 9.15 22.08 -10.30
CA GLU A 118 9.65 22.73 -9.09
C GLU A 118 9.50 21.81 -7.88
N PRO A 119 10.49 21.80 -6.96
CA PRO A 119 10.36 21.09 -5.70
C PRO A 119 9.17 21.61 -4.87
N PRO A 120 8.51 20.74 -4.09
CA PRO A 120 7.42 21.16 -3.24
C PRO A 120 7.92 22.11 -2.14
N ALA A 121 7.12 23.15 -1.83
CA ALA A 121 7.50 24.21 -0.90
C ALA A 121 7.80 23.72 0.54
N ASN A 122 7.26 22.57 0.93
CA ASN A 122 7.47 21.94 2.23
C ASN A 122 8.80 21.16 2.34
N GLY A 123 9.55 21.01 1.24
CA GLY A 123 10.86 20.36 1.24
C GLY A 123 10.86 18.87 1.61
N CYS A 124 9.68 18.21 1.59
CA CYS A 124 9.52 16.80 1.90
C CYS A 124 8.90 16.05 0.71
N ASN A 125 9.04 14.73 0.66
CA ASN A 125 8.39 13.86 -0.34
C ASN A 125 8.75 14.19 -1.80
N PHE A 126 10.02 14.52 -2.08
CA PHE A 126 10.51 14.69 -3.45
C PHE A 126 11.88 14.05 -3.62
N ALA A 127 12.23 13.77 -4.88
CA ALA A 127 13.56 13.31 -5.27
C ALA A 127 13.95 14.02 -6.56
N VAL A 128 15.24 14.32 -6.70
CA VAL A 128 15.85 14.89 -7.90
C VAL A 128 16.90 13.91 -8.41
N GLY A 129 16.90 13.68 -9.71
CA GLY A 129 17.82 12.78 -10.42
C GLY A 129 18.32 13.42 -11.71
#